data_AF-A0A9P8B9P5-F1
#
_entry.id   AF-A0A9P8B9P5-F1
#
_cell.length_a   1.000
_cell.length_b   1.000
_cell.length_c   1.000
_cell.angle_alpha   90.00
_cell.angle_beta   90.00
_cell.angle_gamma   90.00
#
_symmetry.space_group_name_H-M   'P 1'
#
loop_
_entity.id
_entity.type
_entity.pdbx_description
1 polymer ?
#
loop_
_entity_poly.entity_id
_entity_poly.type
_entity_poly.pdbx_seq_one_letter_code
_entity_poly.pdbx_strand_id
1 'polypeptide(L)'
;MANTYKGLSFCEASVTQKRPPTEIARFNDAIKIDWHWSQRRLLPVLDFLLFTVAQTCPWLDELPPCDARDLVAHNEDVKGALINAWKTGEFATLADYLELNIQPKKPYTGSQENITVNMNLADVANKAWRVPFVGKTHSVLLNNLDAMKRASNHPNFVSIIQSSGFGKSRMVDEQAKLVFTIPIKLLVIKESQAYPLPDVELSQYLCSQFDENPIRSTEFYGSFLSSLFQVVEAEVVRLSSVFPTRSALAFAWRMHLEGPRRREALYHRAIEEHKQQLNNTPTPDHAAALKSLLRTVRSKVKPPTKGKKRGKREEANTIIKENDVEIIVYFDEAHVLNPENSDGSPNDTTLNALCSSFTAFVQQPIFFIFISSRPSLFRSTPSSGPMVHSAQARYAEDLQTPISETPFDCSPLFPVTLWELSLQTVSTVEFMAQFGRPMFWAMLSGLESIEIRSLDIISLARSKLTHREAPTSFDLLQPLAQLAVLDVRLAFAYNPTRTAILDTIDTLVANHMRVVYSARTTREYMHTGYPSEPILAE
;
A
#
# COMPACT_ATOMS: atom_id res chain seq x y z
N MET A 1 -1.60 69.98 -17.25
CA MET A 1 -2.39 71.12 -16.72
C MET A 1 -3.20 70.63 -15.53
N ALA A 2 -3.25 71.44 -14.50
CA ALA A 2 -3.74 71.15 -13.15
C ALA A 2 -5.27 71.10 -13.05
N ASN A 3 -5.78 70.28 -12.13
CA ASN A 3 -6.62 70.65 -10.96
C ASN A 3 -7.51 69.45 -10.56
N THR A 4 -7.33 68.76 -9.42
CA THR A 4 -7.68 69.06 -8.01
C THR A 4 -9.16 69.32 -7.64
N TYR A 5 -9.69 68.35 -6.89
CA TYR A 5 -10.44 68.42 -5.61
C TYR A 5 -11.97 68.57 -5.52
N LYS A 6 -12.49 67.81 -4.52
CA LYS A 6 -13.77 67.82 -3.76
C LYS A 6 -14.85 66.86 -4.29
N GLY A 7 -15.50 66.01 -3.49
CA GLY A 7 -15.52 65.79 -2.05
C GLY A 7 -16.80 65.01 -1.67
N LEU A 8 -16.71 64.23 -0.58
CA LEU A 8 -17.74 63.42 0.12
C LEU A 8 -19.08 64.17 0.37
N SER A 9 -20.27 63.60 0.70
CA SER A 9 -20.62 62.38 1.45
C SER A 9 -22.13 62.05 1.44
N PHE A 10 -22.47 60.78 1.75
CA PHE A 10 -23.70 60.21 2.38
C PHE A 10 -25.09 60.40 1.76
N CYS A 11 -25.71 59.26 1.38
CA CYS A 11 -27.10 58.93 1.68
C CYS A 11 -27.25 57.43 1.88
N GLU A 12 -27.93 57.07 2.97
CA GLU A 12 -28.36 55.71 3.34
C GLU A 12 -29.23 55.10 2.23
N ALA A 13 -29.01 53.83 1.92
CA ALA A 13 -29.97 53.01 1.17
C ALA A 13 -29.94 51.57 1.69
N SER A 14 -30.96 51.30 2.50
CA SER A 14 -31.53 50.01 2.86
C SER A 14 -31.31 48.89 1.84
N VAL A 15 -30.67 47.81 2.28
CA VAL A 15 -30.63 46.53 1.55
C VAL A 15 -31.94 45.80 1.83
N THR A 16 -32.92 45.98 0.95
CA THR A 16 -34.04 45.03 0.77
C THR A 16 -34.15 44.71 -0.71
N GLN A 17 -33.24 43.86 -1.21
CA GLN A 17 -33.45 43.21 -2.50
C GLN A 17 -34.47 42.07 -2.30
N LYS A 18 -35.72 42.33 -2.68
CA LYS A 18 -36.75 41.30 -2.81
C LYS A 18 -36.35 40.32 -3.92
N ARG A 19 -36.23 39.03 -3.56
CA ARG A 19 -35.94 37.90 -4.45
C ARG A 19 -37.08 37.68 -5.48
N PRO A 20 -36.81 37.15 -6.69
CA PRO A 20 -37.82 36.97 -7.74
C PRO A 20 -38.86 35.89 -7.37
N PRO A 21 -40.17 36.12 -7.59
CA PRO A 21 -41.27 35.23 -7.13
C PRO A 21 -41.26 33.80 -7.71
N THR A 22 -40.56 33.58 -8.83
CA THR A 22 -40.61 32.33 -9.61
C THR A 22 -39.78 31.20 -9.02
N GLU A 23 -38.72 31.49 -8.25
CA GLU A 23 -37.88 30.47 -7.63
C GLU A 23 -38.49 29.96 -6.31
N ILE A 24 -39.11 30.85 -5.54
CA ILE A 24 -39.82 30.50 -4.29
C ILE A 24 -40.99 29.54 -4.57
N ALA A 25 -41.74 29.76 -5.66
CA ALA A 25 -42.83 28.88 -6.04
C ALA A 25 -42.35 27.46 -6.41
N ARG A 26 -41.25 27.35 -7.17
CA ARG A 26 -40.65 26.06 -7.54
C ARG A 26 -40.11 25.30 -6.34
N PHE A 27 -39.50 26.01 -5.39
CA PHE A 27 -39.01 25.45 -4.14
C PHE A 27 -40.16 24.87 -3.29
N ASN A 28 -41.25 25.63 -3.13
CA ASN A 28 -42.41 25.18 -2.36
C ASN A 28 -43.11 23.97 -2.99
N ASP A 29 -43.12 23.86 -4.31
CA ASP A 29 -43.74 22.72 -5.01
C ASP A 29 -42.90 21.44 -4.93
N ALA A 30 -41.56 21.55 -4.96
CA ALA A 30 -40.66 20.40 -4.82
C ALA A 30 -40.80 19.73 -3.45
N ILE A 31 -40.86 20.52 -2.36
CA ILE A 31 -40.96 20.01 -0.98
C ILE A 31 -42.32 19.35 -0.71
N LYS A 32 -43.39 19.82 -1.37
CA LYS A 32 -44.74 19.22 -1.23
C LYS A 32 -44.85 17.82 -1.86
N ILE A 33 -44.10 17.55 -2.92
CA ILE A 33 -44.14 16.27 -3.65
C ILE A 33 -43.51 15.14 -2.82
N ASP A 34 -42.39 15.40 -2.14
CA ASP A 34 -41.69 14.39 -1.34
C ASP A 34 -42.43 14.01 -0.05
N TRP A 35 -43.26 14.91 0.49
CA TRP A 35 -43.97 14.67 1.75
C TRP A 35 -45.06 13.60 1.70
N HIS A 36 -45.76 13.47 0.56
CA HIS A 36 -46.89 12.53 0.44
C HIS A 36 -46.49 11.06 0.70
N TRP A 37 -45.19 10.75 0.70
CA TRP A 37 -44.62 9.42 0.90
C TRP A 37 -44.30 9.04 2.35
N SER A 38 -44.42 9.92 3.36
CA SER A 38 -43.90 9.64 4.72
C SER A 38 -44.87 9.91 5.89
N GLN A 39 -46.03 9.23 5.93
CA GLN A 39 -46.90 9.27 7.10
C GLN A 39 -46.63 8.12 8.09
N ARG A 40 -45.71 8.34 9.05
CA ARG A 40 -45.72 7.76 10.43
C ARG A 40 -44.55 8.31 11.28
N ARG A 41 -44.90 9.02 12.37
CA ARG A 41 -44.07 9.66 13.44
C ARG A 41 -43.46 11.04 13.09
N LEU A 42 -43.72 12.03 13.95
CA LEU A 42 -43.47 13.47 13.74
C LEU A 42 -42.01 13.94 13.85
N LEU A 43 -41.15 13.26 14.61
CA LEU A 43 -39.74 13.68 14.79
C LEU A 43 -38.85 13.35 13.57
N PRO A 44 -38.83 12.11 13.05
CA PRO A 44 -38.07 11.77 11.83
C PRO A 44 -38.47 12.61 10.60
N VAL A 45 -39.72 13.09 10.63
CA VAL A 45 -40.35 13.96 9.65
C VAL A 45 -39.77 15.38 9.66
N LEU A 46 -39.50 15.93 10.84
CA LEU A 46 -38.96 17.28 10.98
C LEU A 46 -37.45 17.31 10.68
N ASP A 47 -36.73 16.25 11.07
CA ASP A 47 -35.32 16.03 10.70
C ASP A 47 -35.17 15.98 9.17
N PHE A 48 -36.04 15.21 8.50
CA PHE A 48 -36.06 15.09 7.04
C PHE A 48 -36.45 16.40 6.37
N LEU A 49 -37.45 17.12 6.89
CA LEU A 49 -37.87 18.42 6.36
C LEU A 49 -36.74 19.45 6.44
N LEU A 50 -36.01 19.51 7.56
CA LEU A 50 -34.85 20.40 7.72
C LEU A 50 -33.72 20.02 6.75
N PHE A 51 -33.45 18.73 6.60
CA PHE A 51 -32.47 18.22 5.64
C PHE A 51 -32.85 18.58 4.20
N THR A 52 -34.09 18.35 3.78
CA THR A 52 -34.56 18.67 2.42
C THR A 52 -34.47 20.16 2.14
N VAL A 53 -34.86 21.02 3.09
CA VAL A 53 -34.74 22.48 2.98
C VAL A 53 -33.27 22.89 2.86
N ALA A 54 -32.37 22.31 3.63
CA ALA A 54 -30.93 22.60 3.54
C ALA A 54 -30.31 22.17 2.20
N GLN A 55 -30.70 21.01 1.67
CA GLN A 55 -30.18 20.47 0.40
C GLN A 55 -30.72 21.21 -0.84
N THR A 56 -31.87 21.87 -0.72
CA THR A 56 -32.48 22.62 -1.84
C THR A 56 -32.21 24.13 -1.78
N CYS A 57 -31.61 24.64 -0.70
CA CYS A 57 -31.19 26.03 -0.56
C CYS A 57 -29.67 26.17 -0.86
N PRO A 58 -29.26 26.82 -1.97
CA PRO A 58 -27.85 26.87 -2.40
C PRO A 58 -26.84 27.56 -1.46
N TRP A 59 -27.30 28.14 -0.35
CA TRP A 59 -26.49 28.93 0.59
C TRP A 59 -26.51 28.42 2.03
N LEU A 60 -27.22 27.33 2.31
CA LEU A 60 -26.97 26.51 3.52
C LEU A 60 -25.96 25.45 3.11
N ASP A 61 -24.70 25.59 3.52
CA ASP A 61 -23.68 24.56 3.30
C ASP A 61 -24.18 23.20 3.81
N GLU A 62 -23.90 22.13 3.06
CA GLU A 62 -24.46 20.77 3.18
C GLU A 62 -24.54 20.27 4.64
N LEU A 63 -25.69 20.46 5.30
CA LEU A 63 -25.96 19.92 6.64
C LEU A 63 -26.10 18.39 6.55
N PRO A 64 -25.21 17.61 7.19
CA PRO A 64 -25.36 16.16 7.25
C PRO A 64 -26.65 15.75 7.96
N PRO A 65 -27.27 14.61 7.61
CA PRO A 65 -28.51 14.15 8.24
C PRO A 65 -28.42 13.96 9.76
N CYS A 66 -27.24 13.62 10.29
CA CYS A 66 -27.01 13.47 11.73
C CYS A 66 -27.10 14.83 12.46
N ASP A 67 -26.54 15.88 11.86
CA ASP A 67 -26.51 17.21 12.45
C ASP A 67 -27.92 17.85 12.39
N ALA A 68 -28.69 17.58 11.32
CA ALA A 68 -30.08 18.03 11.24
C ALA A 68 -30.95 17.42 12.35
N ARG A 69 -30.78 16.13 12.63
CA ARG A 69 -31.49 15.44 13.72
C ARG A 69 -31.11 15.99 15.09
N ASP A 70 -29.81 16.18 15.35
CA ASP A 70 -29.34 16.72 16.63
C ASP A 70 -29.83 18.16 16.82
N LEU A 71 -29.89 18.96 15.76
CA LEU A 71 -30.34 20.34 15.81
C LEU A 71 -31.85 20.46 16.05
N VAL A 72 -32.67 19.58 15.46
CA VAL A 72 -34.12 19.50 15.74
C VAL A 72 -34.40 18.95 17.14
N ALA A 73 -33.58 18.02 17.63
CA ALA A 73 -33.74 17.43 18.96
C ALA A 73 -33.40 18.41 20.10
N HIS A 74 -32.44 19.30 19.89
CA HIS A 74 -31.92 20.19 20.95
C HIS A 74 -32.39 21.66 20.83
N ASN A 75 -33.13 22.03 19.77
CA ASN A 75 -33.52 23.41 19.52
C ASN A 75 -35.04 23.53 19.27
N GLU A 76 -35.80 23.76 20.34
CA GLU A 76 -37.28 23.82 20.32
C GLU A 76 -37.82 24.96 19.44
N ASP A 77 -37.07 26.06 19.27
CA ASP A 77 -37.47 27.16 18.40
C ASP A 77 -37.40 26.78 16.91
N VAL A 78 -36.37 26.03 16.51
CA VAL A 78 -36.21 25.49 15.15
C VAL A 78 -37.32 24.49 14.85
N LYS A 79 -37.63 23.63 15.82
CA LYS A 79 -38.73 22.66 15.75
C LYS A 79 -40.09 23.36 15.62
N GLY A 80 -40.31 24.45 16.38
CA GLY A 80 -41.50 25.30 16.28
C GLY A 80 -41.62 25.97 14.91
N ALA A 81 -40.52 26.50 14.37
CA ALA A 81 -40.47 27.13 13.05
C ALA A 81 -40.74 26.12 11.92
N LEU A 82 -40.16 24.91 11.99
CA LEU A 82 -40.41 23.82 11.04
C LEU A 82 -41.89 23.39 11.04
N ILE A 83 -42.49 23.24 12.23
CA ILE A 83 -43.92 22.90 12.36
C ILE A 83 -44.81 24.02 11.82
N ASN A 84 -44.44 25.28 12.02
CA ASN A 84 -45.22 26.42 11.54
C ASN A 84 -45.14 26.56 10.01
N ALA A 85 -43.93 26.52 9.45
CA ALA A 85 -43.70 26.53 7.99
C ALA A 85 -44.42 25.38 7.29
N TRP A 86 -44.46 24.21 7.94
CA TRP A 86 -45.25 23.08 7.48
C TRP A 86 -46.76 23.37 7.42
N LYS A 87 -47.32 23.99 8.48
CA LYS A 87 -48.75 24.30 8.55
C LYS A 87 -49.18 25.39 7.57
N THR A 88 -48.32 26.37 7.32
CA THR A 88 -48.61 27.50 6.44
C THR A 88 -48.21 27.25 4.98
N GLY A 89 -47.31 26.29 4.74
CA GLY A 89 -46.73 26.03 3.42
C GLY A 89 -45.73 27.10 2.95
N GLU A 90 -45.29 27.95 3.87
CA GLU A 90 -44.35 29.05 3.60
C GLU A 90 -42.95 28.65 4.08
N PHE A 91 -42.17 28.03 3.21
CA PHE A 91 -40.82 27.54 3.56
C PHE A 91 -39.71 28.58 3.31
N ALA A 92 -40.01 29.66 2.58
CA ALA A 92 -39.07 30.77 2.37
C ALA A 92 -38.77 31.54 3.67
N THR A 93 -39.79 31.76 4.51
CA THR A 93 -39.66 32.40 5.82
C THR A 93 -38.90 31.52 6.81
N LEU A 94 -38.97 30.19 6.66
CA LEU A 94 -38.14 29.26 7.41
C LEU A 94 -36.66 29.38 7.00
N ALA A 95 -36.36 29.41 5.70
CA ALA A 95 -34.98 29.57 5.23
C ALA A 95 -34.34 30.87 5.74
N ASP A 96 -35.07 31.99 5.69
CA ASP A 96 -34.61 33.27 6.23
C ASP A 96 -34.43 33.21 7.77
N TYR A 97 -35.31 32.49 8.48
CA TYR A 97 -35.18 32.26 9.93
C TYR A 97 -33.95 31.43 10.31
N LEU A 98 -33.66 30.37 9.54
CA LEU A 98 -32.47 29.53 9.73
C LEU A 98 -31.20 30.34 9.42
N GLU A 99 -31.19 31.16 8.37
CA GLU A 99 -30.07 32.04 8.01
C GLU A 99 -29.76 33.08 9.10
N LEU A 100 -30.81 33.66 9.71
CA LEU A 100 -30.67 34.71 10.74
C LEU A 100 -30.33 34.17 12.13
N ASN A 101 -30.88 33.01 12.52
CA ASN A 101 -30.78 32.49 13.89
C ASN A 101 -29.83 31.29 14.03
N ILE A 102 -29.53 30.60 12.93
CA ILE A 102 -28.54 29.54 12.84
C ILE A 102 -27.44 30.05 11.90
N GLN A 103 -26.72 31.10 12.31
CA GLN A 103 -25.51 31.43 11.54
C GLN A 103 -24.61 30.19 11.50
N PRO A 104 -24.16 29.73 10.33
CA PRO A 104 -23.04 28.81 10.29
C PRO A 104 -21.92 29.54 11.03
N LYS A 105 -21.42 28.95 12.11
CA LYS A 105 -20.27 29.50 12.81
C LYS A 105 -19.21 29.75 11.74
N LYS A 106 -18.87 31.02 11.48
CA LYS A 106 -17.63 31.36 10.77
C LYS A 106 -16.54 30.48 11.34
N PRO A 107 -15.65 29.91 10.51
CA PRO A 107 -14.63 28.98 10.97
C PRO A 107 -13.96 29.61 12.18
N TYR A 108 -14.05 28.91 13.30
CA TYR A 108 -13.52 29.34 14.57
C TYR A 108 -12.02 29.58 14.37
N THR A 109 -11.62 30.86 14.30
CA THR A 109 -10.23 31.31 14.43
C THR A 109 -9.85 31.54 15.89
N GLY A 110 -10.61 30.97 16.82
CA GLY A 110 -10.02 30.61 18.10
C GLY A 110 -9.05 29.48 17.80
N SER A 111 -7.84 29.58 18.36
CA SER A 111 -6.87 28.50 18.39
C SER A 111 -7.60 27.17 18.47
N GLN A 112 -7.70 26.48 17.33
CA GLN A 112 -7.49 25.05 17.36
C GLN A 112 -6.16 24.95 18.10
N GLU A 113 -6.23 24.65 19.39
CA GLU A 113 -5.46 23.50 19.83
C GLU A 113 -5.81 22.44 18.80
N ASN A 114 -4.99 22.46 17.76
CA ASN A 114 -4.67 21.37 16.91
C ASN A 114 -4.43 20.23 17.87
N ILE A 115 -5.50 19.53 18.24
CA ILE A 115 -5.44 18.10 18.41
C ILE A 115 -5.29 17.52 16.99
N THR A 116 -4.34 18.05 16.21
CA THR A 116 -3.39 17.20 15.54
C THR A 116 -2.74 16.42 16.69
N VAL A 117 -3.40 15.33 17.12
CA VAL A 117 -2.59 14.16 17.43
C VAL A 117 -1.90 13.92 16.10
N ASN A 118 -0.67 14.42 15.98
CA ASN A 118 0.24 14.00 14.93
C ASN A 118 0.42 12.51 15.21
N MET A 119 -0.51 11.70 14.72
CA MET A 119 -0.40 10.26 14.77
C MET A 119 0.87 9.98 14.01
N ASN A 120 1.90 9.54 14.73
CA ASN A 120 3.08 9.05 14.08
C ASN A 120 2.70 7.72 13.43
N LEU A 121 2.16 7.77 12.21
CA LEU A 121 1.79 6.60 11.42
C LEU A 121 2.97 5.61 11.30
N ALA A 122 4.21 6.10 11.44
CA ALA A 122 5.40 5.27 11.57
C ALA A 122 5.38 4.38 12.82
N ASP A 123 5.00 4.92 13.98
CA ASP A 123 4.92 4.18 15.24
C ASP A 123 3.80 3.16 15.20
N VAL A 124 2.66 3.53 14.59
CA VAL A 124 1.55 2.61 14.34
C VAL A 124 1.97 1.48 13.41
N ALA A 125 2.63 1.80 12.30
CA ALA A 125 3.14 0.82 11.36
C ALA A 125 4.17 -0.13 12.02
N ASN A 126 5.04 0.40 12.89
CA ASN A 126 5.98 -0.39 13.67
C ASN A 126 5.27 -1.34 14.65
N LYS A 127 4.24 -0.86 15.36
CA LYS A 127 3.41 -1.70 16.23
C LYS A 127 2.69 -2.78 15.42
N ALA A 128 2.04 -2.41 14.32
CA ALA A 128 1.36 -3.32 13.40
C ALA A 128 2.31 -4.38 12.84
N TRP A 129 3.56 -4.01 12.53
CA TRP A 129 4.59 -4.95 12.09
C TRP A 129 5.01 -5.98 13.16
N ARG A 130 4.79 -5.69 14.44
CA ARG A 130 5.15 -6.61 15.53
C ARG A 130 4.01 -7.53 15.95
N VAL A 131 2.77 -7.24 15.54
CA VAL A 131 1.61 -8.12 15.76
C VAL A 131 1.88 -9.48 15.12
N PRO A 132 1.46 -10.62 15.73
CA PRO A 132 1.62 -11.94 15.13
C PRO A 132 1.07 -12.03 13.70
N PHE A 133 1.80 -12.68 12.82
CA PHE A 133 1.37 -12.90 11.44
C PHE A 133 0.19 -13.88 11.40
N VAL A 134 -0.87 -13.56 10.67
CA VAL A 134 -2.06 -14.40 10.53
C VAL A 134 -2.05 -15.10 9.18
N GLY A 135 -2.37 -16.40 9.17
CA GLY A 135 -2.41 -17.24 7.97
C GLY A 135 -1.10 -17.96 7.67
N LYS A 136 -1.07 -18.68 6.55
CA LYS A 136 0.04 -19.59 6.15
C LYS A 136 0.69 -19.20 4.82
N THR A 137 0.38 -18.01 4.30
CA THR A 137 0.87 -17.52 2.99
C THR A 137 2.40 -17.50 2.91
N HIS A 138 3.11 -17.16 3.99
CA HIS A 138 4.57 -17.21 4.06
C HIS A 138 5.14 -18.64 3.85
N SER A 139 4.43 -19.66 4.36
CA SER A 139 4.81 -21.07 4.17
C SER A 139 4.49 -21.55 2.75
N VAL A 140 3.35 -21.11 2.19
CA VAL A 140 2.97 -21.39 0.80
C VAL A 140 3.97 -20.76 -0.17
N LEU A 141 4.41 -19.53 0.11
CA LEU A 141 5.45 -18.84 -0.65
C LEU A 141 6.72 -19.71 -0.72
N LEU A 142 7.26 -20.16 0.42
CA LEU A 142 8.47 -20.98 0.43
C LEU A 142 8.30 -22.27 -0.39
N ASN A 143 7.18 -22.98 -0.22
CA ASN A 143 6.90 -24.19 -0.98
C ASN A 143 6.85 -23.94 -2.50
N ASN A 144 6.30 -22.79 -2.91
CA ASN A 144 6.26 -22.37 -4.31
C ASN A 144 7.68 -22.06 -4.84
N LEU A 145 8.51 -21.38 -4.06
CA LEU A 145 9.91 -21.10 -4.44
C LEU A 145 10.72 -22.39 -4.59
N ASP A 146 10.54 -23.36 -3.68
CA ASP A 146 11.17 -24.69 -3.79
C ASP A 146 10.69 -25.42 -5.05
N ALA A 147 9.40 -25.35 -5.37
CA ALA A 147 8.86 -25.92 -6.59
C ALA A 147 9.43 -25.26 -7.85
N MET A 148 9.50 -23.92 -7.87
CA MET A 148 10.10 -23.14 -8.97
C MET A 148 11.57 -23.51 -9.18
N LYS A 149 12.33 -23.63 -8.09
CA LYS A 149 13.75 -24.00 -8.11
C LYS A 149 13.98 -25.42 -8.64
N ARG A 150 13.09 -26.35 -8.30
CA ARG A 150 13.17 -27.76 -8.74
C ARG A 150 12.70 -27.99 -10.17
N ALA A 151 11.78 -27.17 -10.67
CA ALA A 151 11.09 -27.43 -11.93
C ALA A 151 11.92 -27.12 -13.20
N SER A 152 13.05 -26.40 -13.11
CA SER A 152 13.67 -25.83 -14.30
C SER A 152 15.10 -25.31 -14.12
N ASN A 153 15.80 -25.08 -15.24
CA ASN A 153 17.00 -24.24 -15.32
C ASN A 153 16.65 -22.74 -15.44
N HIS A 154 15.44 -22.32 -15.05
CA HIS A 154 15.04 -20.92 -15.11
C HIS A 154 15.94 -20.07 -14.21
N PRO A 155 16.02 -18.76 -14.47
CA PRO A 155 16.61 -17.83 -13.53
C PRO A 155 15.98 -18.02 -12.14
N ASN A 156 16.82 -18.08 -11.10
CA ASN A 156 16.36 -18.28 -9.72
C ASN A 156 15.77 -16.98 -9.14
N PHE A 157 14.83 -16.34 -9.83
CA PHE A 157 14.17 -15.14 -9.34
C PHE A 157 12.69 -15.08 -9.71
N VAL A 158 11.91 -14.40 -8.87
CA VAL A 158 10.48 -14.15 -9.10
C VAL A 158 10.11 -12.76 -8.61
N SER A 159 9.03 -12.20 -9.15
CA SER A 159 8.44 -10.97 -8.66
C SER A 159 7.16 -11.22 -7.89
N ILE A 160 6.92 -10.45 -6.83
CA ILE A 160 5.66 -10.34 -6.12
C ILE A 160 5.06 -8.98 -6.46
N ILE A 161 3.99 -8.99 -7.25
CA ILE A 161 3.33 -7.79 -7.77
C ILE A 161 1.94 -7.71 -7.16
N GLN A 162 1.72 -6.69 -6.34
CA GLN A 162 0.40 -6.36 -5.83
C GLN A 162 0.39 -4.91 -5.35
N SER A 163 -0.78 -4.27 -5.30
CA SER A 163 -0.90 -2.92 -4.74
C SER A 163 -0.52 -2.85 -3.25
N SER A 164 -0.43 -1.62 -2.74
CA SER A 164 -0.06 -1.37 -1.34
C SER A 164 -1.06 -1.97 -0.35
N GLY A 165 -0.60 -2.33 0.85
CA GLY A 165 -1.47 -2.81 1.93
C GLY A 165 -1.77 -4.32 1.99
N PHE A 166 -1.37 -5.11 0.99
CA PHE A 166 -1.53 -6.57 0.97
C PHE A 166 -0.56 -7.35 1.87
N GLY A 167 0.33 -6.66 2.59
CA GLY A 167 1.32 -7.32 3.44
C GLY A 167 2.38 -8.10 2.68
N LYS A 168 2.71 -7.73 1.43
CA LYS A 168 3.77 -8.37 0.61
C LYS A 168 5.10 -8.49 1.38
N SER A 169 5.64 -7.35 1.82
CA SER A 169 6.89 -7.29 2.56
C SER A 169 6.81 -8.06 3.87
N ARG A 170 5.64 -8.02 4.53
CA ARG A 170 5.41 -8.74 5.78
C ARG A 170 5.35 -10.26 5.59
N MET A 171 4.76 -10.73 4.49
CA MET A 171 4.73 -12.14 4.12
C MET A 171 6.13 -12.69 3.88
N VAL A 172 6.98 -11.95 3.16
CA VAL A 172 8.38 -12.34 2.91
C VAL A 172 9.23 -12.24 4.18
N ASP A 173 9.02 -11.22 5.02
CA ASP A 173 9.69 -11.12 6.32
C ASP A 173 9.30 -12.25 7.29
N GLU A 174 8.04 -12.69 7.27
CA GLU A 174 7.61 -13.86 8.04
C GLU A 174 8.25 -15.14 7.49
N GLN A 175 8.36 -15.26 6.17
CA GLN A 175 9.03 -16.37 5.49
C GLN A 175 10.54 -16.44 5.82
N ALA A 176 11.17 -15.30 6.11
CA ALA A 176 12.57 -15.22 6.57
C ALA A 176 12.83 -15.93 7.91
N LYS A 177 11.78 -16.32 8.65
CA LYS A 177 11.91 -17.19 9.84
C LYS A 177 12.14 -18.66 9.48
N LEU A 178 11.80 -19.07 8.25
CA LEU A 178 11.85 -20.46 7.81
C LEU A 178 13.15 -20.80 7.07
N VAL A 179 13.68 -19.85 6.29
CA VAL A 179 14.86 -20.00 5.42
C VAL A 179 15.79 -18.80 5.54
N PHE A 180 17.10 -19.03 5.46
CA PHE A 180 18.12 -17.98 5.63
C PHE A 180 17.93 -16.88 4.57
N THR A 181 17.70 -15.64 5.00
CA THR A 181 17.24 -14.56 4.11
C THR A 181 18.04 -13.28 4.30
N ILE A 182 18.43 -12.63 3.19
CA ILE A 182 19.10 -11.32 3.15
C ILE A 182 18.07 -10.28 2.66
N PRO A 183 17.55 -9.41 3.56
CA PRO A 183 16.46 -8.48 3.26
C PRO A 183 16.96 -7.09 2.81
N ILE A 184 16.75 -6.71 1.55
CA ILE A 184 17.16 -5.40 1.01
C ILE A 184 15.92 -4.54 0.76
N LYS A 185 15.86 -3.31 1.29
CA LYS A 185 14.78 -2.35 1.04
C LYS A 185 15.29 -1.09 0.34
N LEU A 186 14.91 -0.90 -0.92
CA LEU A 186 15.54 0.05 -1.85
C LEU A 186 14.94 1.47 -1.84
N LEU A 187 14.14 1.87 -0.85
CA LEU A 187 13.53 3.19 -0.86
C LEU A 187 14.56 4.30 -0.55
N VAL A 188 14.71 5.30 -1.43
CA VAL A 188 15.65 6.44 -1.24
C VAL A 188 15.05 7.52 -0.32
N ILE A 189 13.73 7.69 -0.37
CA ILE A 189 13.04 8.72 0.42
C ILE A 189 12.72 8.14 1.79
N LYS A 190 13.06 8.87 2.87
CA LYS A 190 12.49 8.63 4.19
C LYS A 190 11.03 9.10 4.17
N GLU A 191 10.17 8.37 3.48
CA GLU A 191 8.74 8.51 3.72
C GLU A 191 8.53 8.18 5.19
N SER A 192 7.98 9.15 5.94
CA SER A 192 7.83 9.05 7.40
C SER A 192 7.00 7.83 7.82
N GLN A 193 6.27 7.20 6.90
CA GLN A 193 5.34 6.10 7.14
C GLN A 193 5.87 4.72 6.67
N ALA A 194 7.03 4.64 6.02
CA ALA A 194 7.50 3.40 5.41
C ALA A 194 8.15 2.46 6.45
N TYR A 195 7.50 1.31 6.69
CA TYR A 195 8.03 0.23 7.52
C TYR A 195 8.14 -1.08 6.72
N PRO A 196 9.21 -1.89 6.86
CA PRO A 196 10.41 -1.67 7.67
C PRO A 196 11.23 -0.47 7.16
N LEU A 197 12.18 0.02 7.94
CA LEU A 197 12.97 1.18 7.54
C LEU A 197 13.73 0.91 6.23
N PRO A 198 13.95 1.92 5.36
CA PRO A 198 14.74 1.74 4.14
C PRO A 198 16.24 1.56 4.35
N ASP A 199 16.90 0.87 3.43
CA ASP A 199 18.37 0.77 3.35
C ASP A 199 18.92 1.88 2.45
N VAL A 200 18.83 3.13 2.95
CA VAL A 200 19.05 4.36 2.15
C VAL A 200 20.42 4.39 1.47
N GLU A 201 21.49 4.12 2.22
CA GLU A 201 22.86 4.13 1.68
C GLU A 201 23.04 3.09 0.58
N LEU A 202 22.53 1.88 0.81
CA LEU A 202 22.59 0.78 -0.17
C LEU A 202 21.76 1.11 -1.41
N SER A 203 20.55 1.64 -1.23
CA SER A 203 19.68 2.06 -2.32
C SER A 203 20.38 3.11 -3.20
N GLN A 204 20.92 4.17 -2.58
CA GLN A 204 21.67 5.19 -3.31
C GLN A 204 22.86 4.59 -4.06
N TYR A 205 23.61 3.69 -3.43
CA TYR A 205 24.76 3.05 -4.05
C TYR A 205 24.39 2.16 -5.24
N LEU A 206 23.32 1.36 -5.16
CA LEU A 206 22.90 0.51 -6.26
C LEU A 206 22.27 1.33 -7.41
N CYS A 207 21.49 2.36 -7.08
CA CYS A 207 20.80 3.17 -8.08
C CYS A 207 21.71 4.16 -8.81
N SER A 208 22.85 4.57 -8.22
CA SER A 208 23.73 5.57 -8.82
C SER A 208 24.76 5.03 -9.82
N GLN A 209 24.79 3.71 -10.06
CA GLN A 209 25.92 3.03 -10.73
C GLN A 209 25.54 2.46 -12.10
N PHE A 210 24.61 3.12 -12.79
CA PHE A 210 24.26 2.75 -14.15
C PHE A 210 25.42 3.09 -15.11
N ASP A 211 25.91 2.07 -15.82
CA ASP A 211 26.83 2.21 -16.95
C ASP A 211 26.06 1.84 -18.24
N GLU A 212 26.19 2.68 -19.27
CA GLU A 212 25.59 2.43 -20.60
C GLU A 212 26.05 1.09 -21.19
N ASN A 213 27.21 0.58 -20.76
CA ASN A 213 27.67 -0.75 -21.11
C ASN A 213 27.00 -1.82 -20.21
N PRO A 214 26.10 -2.66 -20.77
CA PRO A 214 25.35 -3.64 -19.99
C PRO A 214 26.24 -4.72 -19.35
N ILE A 215 27.41 -5.01 -19.93
CA ILE A 215 28.38 -5.96 -19.37
C ILE A 215 28.98 -5.40 -18.09
N ARG A 216 29.38 -4.13 -18.09
CA ARG A 216 29.95 -3.46 -16.91
C ARG A 216 28.92 -3.34 -15.80
N SER A 217 27.68 -2.98 -16.13
CA SER A 217 26.58 -2.96 -15.18
C SER A 217 26.30 -4.36 -14.59
N THR A 218 26.29 -5.41 -15.42
CA THR A 218 26.11 -6.79 -14.95
C THR A 218 27.24 -7.24 -14.03
N GLU A 219 28.48 -6.90 -14.39
CA GLU A 219 29.68 -7.20 -13.62
C GLU A 219 29.68 -6.47 -12.27
N PHE A 220 29.28 -5.20 -12.27
CA PHE A 220 29.11 -4.41 -11.05
C PHE A 220 28.15 -5.09 -10.06
N TYR A 221 26.97 -5.53 -10.51
CA TYR A 221 26.02 -6.21 -9.63
C TYR A 221 26.53 -7.59 -9.17
N GLY A 222 27.19 -8.34 -10.05
CA GLY A 222 27.80 -9.62 -9.71
C GLY A 222 28.88 -9.48 -8.63
N SER A 223 29.77 -8.50 -8.81
CA SER A 223 30.83 -8.17 -7.87
C SER A 223 30.26 -7.67 -6.54
N PHE A 224 29.24 -6.80 -6.57
CA PHE A 224 28.56 -6.35 -5.36
C PHE A 224 27.93 -7.52 -4.58
N LEU A 225 27.25 -8.44 -5.27
CA LEU A 225 26.67 -9.63 -4.62
C LEU A 225 27.76 -10.51 -4.00
N SER A 226 28.91 -10.64 -4.67
CA SER A 226 30.07 -11.35 -4.12
C SER A 226 30.56 -10.71 -2.81
N SER A 227 30.77 -9.38 -2.79
CA SER A 227 31.18 -8.65 -1.59
C SER A 227 30.13 -8.75 -0.48
N LEU A 228 28.84 -8.66 -0.84
CA LEU A 228 27.73 -8.85 0.10
C LEU A 228 27.77 -10.25 0.73
N PHE A 229 27.96 -11.32 -0.06
CA PHE A 229 28.02 -12.68 0.46
C PHE A 229 29.23 -12.90 1.38
N GLN A 230 30.38 -12.30 1.08
CA GLN A 230 31.57 -12.35 1.95
C GLN A 230 31.32 -11.65 3.29
N VAL A 231 30.71 -10.47 3.27
CA VAL A 231 30.38 -9.72 4.50
C VAL A 231 29.32 -10.46 5.32
N VAL A 232 28.30 -11.03 4.67
CA VAL A 232 27.30 -11.88 5.33
C VAL A 232 27.94 -13.12 5.92
N GLU A 233 28.85 -13.78 5.20
CA GLU A 233 29.58 -14.95 5.71
C GLU A 233 30.35 -14.59 6.99
N ALA A 234 31.12 -13.51 6.96
CA ALA A 234 31.85 -13.03 8.13
C ALA A 234 30.93 -12.73 9.33
N GLU A 235 29.74 -12.22 9.07
CA GLU A 235 28.74 -11.95 10.12
C GLU A 235 28.10 -13.25 10.65
N VAL A 236 27.81 -14.22 9.78
CA VAL A 236 27.30 -15.54 10.18
C VAL A 236 28.34 -16.29 11.04
N VAL A 237 29.64 -16.18 10.72
CA VAL A 237 30.71 -16.76 11.54
C VAL A 237 30.65 -16.23 12.97
N ARG A 238 30.37 -14.94 13.16
CA ARG A 238 30.27 -14.28 14.48
C ARG A 238 29.06 -14.73 15.31
N LEU A 239 28.05 -15.36 14.72
CA LEU A 239 26.93 -15.92 15.48
C LEU A 239 27.46 -17.02 16.41
N SER A 240 27.28 -16.83 17.71
CA SER A 240 27.92 -17.63 18.78
C SER A 240 27.41 -19.06 18.92
N SER A 241 26.42 -19.48 18.13
CA SER A 241 25.70 -20.75 18.31
C SER A 241 25.67 -21.61 17.05
N VAL A 242 25.71 -22.93 17.27
CA VAL A 242 25.26 -23.93 16.29
C VAL A 242 23.80 -24.22 16.57
N PHE A 243 22.97 -24.07 15.55
CA PHE A 243 21.52 -24.13 15.63
C PHE A 243 21.00 -25.55 15.39
N PRO A 244 19.91 -25.96 16.06
CA PRO A 244 19.36 -27.30 15.91
C PRO A 244 18.77 -27.56 14.51
N THR A 245 18.21 -26.53 13.87
CA THR A 245 17.56 -26.63 12.54
C THR A 245 17.91 -25.43 11.68
N ARG A 246 17.67 -25.54 10.36
CA ARG A 246 17.83 -24.40 9.43
C ARG A 246 16.89 -23.24 9.76
N SER A 247 15.64 -23.53 10.13
CA SER A 247 14.69 -22.49 10.53
C SER A 247 15.09 -21.81 11.84
N ALA A 248 15.72 -22.54 12.79
CA ALA A 248 16.28 -21.91 13.98
C ALA A 248 17.43 -20.94 13.65
N LEU A 249 18.30 -21.30 12.69
CA LEU A 249 19.34 -20.39 12.17
C LEU A 249 18.70 -19.20 11.44
N ALA A 250 17.72 -19.42 10.57
CA ALA A 250 17.02 -18.38 9.83
C ALA A 250 16.35 -17.37 10.76
N PHE A 251 15.61 -17.86 11.76
CA PHE A 251 15.01 -17.04 12.80
C PHE A 251 16.06 -16.23 13.58
N ALA A 252 17.15 -16.87 14.02
CA ALA A 252 18.22 -16.17 14.74
C ALA A 252 18.91 -15.10 13.88
N TRP A 253 19.14 -15.39 12.60
CA TRP A 253 19.68 -14.43 11.64
C TRP A 253 18.74 -13.24 11.41
N ARG A 254 17.43 -13.49 11.23
CA ARG A 254 16.42 -12.43 11.14
C ARG A 254 16.42 -11.54 12.38
N MET A 255 16.39 -12.14 13.58
CA MET A 255 16.44 -11.40 14.84
C MET A 255 17.75 -10.62 15.02
N HIS A 256 18.87 -11.15 14.51
CA HIS A 256 20.15 -10.45 14.47
C HIS A 256 20.05 -9.17 13.63
N LEU A 257 19.49 -9.25 12.42
CA LEU A 257 19.34 -8.08 11.54
C LEU A 257 18.36 -7.03 12.07
N GLU A 258 17.33 -7.43 12.83
CA GLU A 258 16.43 -6.51 13.53
C GLU A 258 17.11 -5.73 14.67
N GLY A 259 18.32 -6.14 15.08
CA GLY A 259 19.11 -5.44 16.09
C GLY A 259 19.46 -4.01 15.67
N PRO A 260 19.64 -3.07 16.63
CA PRO A 260 19.94 -1.67 16.33
C PRO A 260 21.15 -1.53 15.40
N ARG A 261 20.94 -0.87 14.25
CA ARG A 261 21.95 -0.60 13.21
C ARG A 261 22.69 -1.82 12.65
N ARG A 262 22.28 -3.07 12.95
CA ARG A 262 22.99 -4.27 12.47
C ARG A 262 22.86 -4.43 10.96
N ARG A 263 21.65 -4.28 10.42
CA ARG A 263 21.39 -4.36 8.98
C ARG A 263 22.06 -3.20 8.22
N GLU A 264 21.96 -1.98 8.75
CA GLU A 264 22.63 -0.79 8.20
C GLU A 264 24.16 -0.98 8.14
N ALA A 265 24.78 -1.40 9.24
CA ALA A 265 26.22 -1.64 9.30
C ALA A 265 26.68 -2.82 8.43
N LEU A 266 25.83 -3.83 8.23
CA LEU A 266 26.09 -4.93 7.30
C LEU A 266 26.22 -4.38 5.88
N TYR A 267 25.25 -3.59 5.43
CA TYR A 267 25.25 -3.05 4.07
C TYR A 267 26.33 -2.00 3.85
N HIS A 268 26.59 -1.13 4.83
CA HIS A 268 27.71 -0.21 4.77
C HIS A 268 29.05 -0.94 4.53
N ARG A 269 29.31 -2.03 5.28
CA ARG A 269 30.53 -2.85 5.06
C ARG A 269 30.56 -3.53 3.70
N ALA A 270 29.41 -4.01 3.19
CA ALA A 270 29.35 -4.61 1.86
C ALA A 270 29.68 -3.59 0.76
N ILE A 271 29.23 -2.35 0.90
CA ILE A 271 29.55 -1.25 -0.01
C ILE A 271 31.04 -0.91 0.02
N GLU A 272 31.62 -0.78 1.23
CA GLU A 272 33.04 -0.45 1.36
C GLU A 272 33.96 -1.57 0.84
N GLU A 273 33.63 -2.83 1.12
CA GLU A 273 34.32 -3.99 0.56
C GLU A 273 34.25 -3.99 -0.97
N HIS A 274 33.07 -3.72 -1.53
CA HIS A 274 32.89 -3.67 -2.97
C HIS A 274 33.71 -2.53 -3.63
N LYS A 275 33.71 -1.33 -3.04
CA LYS A 275 34.54 -0.20 -3.50
C LYS A 275 36.04 -0.53 -3.48
N GLN A 276 36.50 -1.27 -2.47
CA GLN A 276 37.91 -1.71 -2.41
C GLN A 276 38.25 -2.72 -3.49
N GLN A 277 37.34 -3.67 -3.78
CA GLN A 277 37.54 -4.70 -4.79
C GLN A 277 37.56 -4.13 -6.21
N LEU A 278 36.75 -3.10 -6.50
CA LEU A 278 36.77 -2.40 -7.79
C LEU A 278 38.14 -1.77 -8.12
N ASN A 279 38.93 -1.40 -7.10
CA ASN A 279 40.22 -0.74 -7.27
C ASN A 279 41.41 -1.70 -7.47
N ASN A 280 41.26 -3.00 -7.15
CA ASN A 280 42.39 -3.93 -6.94
C ASN A 280 42.33 -5.22 -7.78
N THR A 281 41.82 -5.20 -9.02
CA THR A 281 41.49 -6.37 -9.87
C THR A 281 42.39 -7.62 -9.72
N PRO A 282 41.80 -8.83 -9.65
CA PRO A 282 40.94 -9.38 -10.72
C PRO A 282 39.49 -9.66 -10.32
N THR A 283 38.66 -9.83 -11.35
CA THR A 283 37.23 -10.18 -11.32
C THR A 283 36.97 -11.37 -10.38
N PRO A 284 36.20 -11.20 -9.28
CA PRO A 284 35.92 -12.30 -8.36
C PRO A 284 35.08 -13.39 -9.04
N ASP A 285 35.35 -14.67 -8.75
CA ASP A 285 34.36 -15.72 -9.05
C ASP A 285 33.14 -15.50 -8.14
N HIS A 286 32.10 -14.85 -8.70
CA HIS A 286 30.87 -14.53 -7.98
C HIS A 286 30.25 -15.75 -7.30
N ALA A 287 30.30 -16.92 -7.97
CA ALA A 287 29.75 -18.15 -7.43
C ALA A 287 30.60 -18.73 -6.28
N ALA A 288 31.89 -18.44 -6.23
CA ALA A 288 32.77 -18.90 -5.15
C ALA A 288 32.39 -18.27 -3.79
N ALA A 289 32.10 -16.97 -3.76
CA ALA A 289 31.66 -16.28 -2.55
C ALA A 289 30.36 -16.89 -1.99
N LEU A 290 29.37 -17.12 -2.87
CA LEU A 290 28.13 -17.77 -2.48
C LEU A 290 28.34 -19.21 -1.98
N LYS A 291 29.19 -19.99 -2.65
CA LYS A 291 29.53 -21.36 -2.20
C LYS A 291 30.19 -21.36 -0.82
N SER A 292 31.03 -20.36 -0.53
CA SER A 292 31.65 -20.21 0.79
C SER A 292 30.59 -19.90 1.85
N LEU A 293 29.74 -18.90 1.59
CA LEU A 293 28.62 -18.57 2.47
C LEU A 293 27.72 -19.78 2.74
N LEU A 294 27.33 -20.54 1.71
CA LEU A 294 26.53 -21.76 1.86
C LEU A 294 27.20 -22.79 2.77
N ARG A 295 28.52 -22.98 2.64
CA ARG A 295 29.29 -23.88 3.52
C ARG A 295 29.24 -23.41 4.97
N THR A 296 29.38 -22.11 5.19
CA THR A 296 29.34 -21.48 6.51
C THR A 296 27.94 -21.54 7.14
N VAL A 297 26.89 -21.27 6.37
CA VAL A 297 25.49 -21.43 6.81
C VAL A 297 25.20 -22.88 7.18
N ARG A 298 25.62 -23.84 6.35
CA ARG A 298 25.44 -25.28 6.62
C ARG A 298 26.21 -25.74 7.87
N SER A 299 27.42 -25.23 8.13
CA SER A 299 28.22 -25.61 9.30
C SER A 299 27.64 -25.09 10.63
N LYS A 300 26.83 -24.03 10.58
CA LYS A 300 26.08 -23.51 11.74
C LYS A 300 24.83 -24.32 12.07
N VAL A 301 24.48 -25.35 11.31
CA VAL A 301 23.33 -26.23 11.59
C VAL A 301 23.84 -27.59 12.09
N LYS A 302 23.26 -28.09 13.18
CA LYS A 302 23.62 -29.41 13.70
C LYS A 302 23.36 -30.48 12.63
N PRO A 303 24.26 -31.46 12.45
CA PRO A 303 24.01 -32.57 11.56
C PRO A 303 22.77 -33.34 12.04
N PRO A 304 21.94 -33.88 11.13
CA PRO A 304 20.77 -34.65 11.51
C PRO A 304 21.22 -35.84 12.37
N THR A 305 20.82 -35.83 13.64
CA THR A 305 21.05 -36.96 14.53
C THR A 305 20.28 -38.15 13.98
N LYS A 306 20.99 -39.24 13.59
CA LYS A 306 20.40 -40.53 13.21
C LYS A 306 19.74 -41.18 14.44
N GLY A 307 18.61 -40.63 14.89
CA GLY A 307 17.82 -41.10 16.03
C GLY A 307 16.68 -42.01 15.58
N LYS A 308 16.58 -43.20 16.19
CA LYS A 308 15.57 -44.23 15.91
C LYS A 308 14.15 -43.66 15.93
N LYS A 309 13.38 -43.98 14.88
CA LYS A 309 11.91 -43.83 14.81
C LYS A 309 11.26 -44.31 16.11
N ARG A 310 10.66 -43.41 16.90
CA ARG A 310 9.55 -43.77 17.79
C ARG A 310 8.69 -42.54 18.13
N GLY A 311 7.59 -42.46 17.38
CA GLY A 311 6.35 -41.68 17.56
C GLY A 311 6.28 -40.56 18.61
N LYS A 312 6.05 -39.33 18.13
CA LYS A 312 4.78 -38.61 18.19
C LYS A 312 4.99 -37.20 17.58
N ARG A 313 4.24 -36.90 16.51
CA ARG A 313 4.04 -35.57 15.90
C ARG A 313 5.29 -34.68 15.81
N GLU A 314 6.14 -34.98 14.83
CA GLU A 314 7.18 -34.05 14.35
C GLU A 314 6.49 -32.89 13.61
N GLU A 315 6.47 -31.72 14.23
CA GLU A 315 6.35 -30.47 13.47
C GLU A 315 7.61 -30.31 12.61
N ALA A 316 7.44 -30.56 11.32
CA ALA A 316 8.23 -30.01 10.22
C ALA A 316 9.76 -30.07 10.35
N ASN A 317 10.33 -31.26 10.59
CA ASN A 317 11.59 -31.58 9.90
C ASN A 317 11.24 -31.92 8.45
N THR A 318 10.93 -30.90 7.64
CA THR A 318 10.72 -31.07 6.21
C THR A 318 12.00 -31.69 5.64
N ILE A 319 11.89 -32.93 5.15
CA ILE A 319 13.00 -33.60 4.48
C ILE A 319 13.33 -32.74 3.26
N ILE A 320 14.46 -32.04 3.35
CA ILE A 320 14.95 -31.14 2.31
C ILE A 320 15.27 -32.01 1.11
N LYS A 321 14.61 -31.71 0.00
CA LYS A 321 14.86 -32.38 -1.27
C LYS A 321 16.08 -31.73 -1.91
N GLU A 322 16.75 -32.52 -2.75
CA GLU A 322 17.81 -31.99 -3.59
C GLU A 322 17.26 -30.80 -4.41
N ASN A 323 18.01 -29.69 -4.43
CA ASN A 323 17.64 -28.41 -5.06
C ASN A 323 16.52 -27.59 -4.39
N ASP A 324 16.15 -27.83 -3.13
CA ASP A 324 15.36 -26.85 -2.38
C ASP A 324 16.18 -25.57 -2.08
N VAL A 325 15.50 -24.46 -1.85
CA VAL A 325 16.11 -23.14 -1.62
C VAL A 325 16.76 -23.09 -0.23
N GLU A 326 18.03 -22.68 -0.16
CA GLU A 326 18.77 -22.54 1.10
C GLU A 326 19.00 -21.08 1.51
N ILE A 327 19.17 -20.19 0.54
CA ILE A 327 19.36 -18.76 0.75
C ILE A 327 18.35 -17.99 -0.08
N ILE A 328 17.75 -16.96 0.51
CA ILE A 328 16.91 -16.01 -0.21
C ILE A 328 17.49 -14.62 -0.10
N VAL A 329 17.45 -13.87 -1.19
CA VAL A 329 17.69 -12.43 -1.19
C VAL A 329 16.43 -11.77 -1.73
N TYR A 330 15.87 -10.83 -0.99
CA TYR A 330 14.73 -10.07 -1.52
C TYR A 330 15.04 -8.59 -1.61
N PHE A 331 14.51 -7.97 -2.67
CA PHE A 331 14.56 -6.54 -2.95
C PHE A 331 13.15 -5.98 -2.80
N ASP A 332 12.90 -5.31 -1.68
CA ASP A 332 11.66 -4.59 -1.41
C ASP A 332 11.72 -3.18 -2.00
N GLU A 333 10.57 -2.70 -2.47
CA GLU A 333 10.46 -1.50 -3.29
C GLU A 333 11.40 -1.51 -4.50
N ALA A 334 11.45 -2.65 -5.20
CA ALA A 334 12.33 -2.86 -6.35
C ALA A 334 12.08 -1.88 -7.52
N HIS A 335 10.99 -1.11 -7.47
CA HIS A 335 10.66 -0.13 -8.50
C HIS A 335 11.67 1.01 -8.63
N VAL A 336 12.45 1.24 -7.59
CA VAL A 336 13.51 2.25 -7.59
C VAL A 336 14.68 1.87 -8.51
N LEU A 337 14.82 0.58 -8.88
CA LEU A 337 15.84 0.12 -9.84
C LEU A 337 15.53 0.48 -11.30
N ASN A 338 14.36 1.04 -11.59
CA ASN A 338 13.97 1.46 -12.92
C ASN A 338 13.17 2.78 -12.88
N PRO A 339 13.83 3.94 -12.66
CA PRO A 339 13.14 5.22 -12.59
C PRO A 339 12.59 5.62 -13.98
N GLU A 340 11.37 6.14 -14.00
CA GLU A 340 10.60 6.51 -15.21
C GLU A 340 11.26 7.58 -16.11
N ASN A 341 12.39 8.15 -15.69
CA ASN A 341 13.05 9.30 -16.33
C ASN A 341 14.37 8.95 -17.05
N SER A 342 14.69 7.68 -17.29
CA SER A 342 15.80 7.37 -18.19
C SER A 342 15.33 7.56 -19.63
N ASP A 343 15.80 8.62 -20.30
CA ASP A 343 15.71 8.86 -21.76
C ASP A 343 16.36 7.73 -22.61
N GLY A 344 16.75 6.62 -21.98
CA GLY A 344 17.36 5.44 -22.58
C GLY A 344 16.33 4.46 -23.12
N SER A 345 16.82 3.50 -23.92
CA SER A 345 15.99 2.45 -24.48
C SER A 345 15.30 1.64 -23.34
N PRO A 346 14.06 1.15 -23.52
CA PRO A 346 13.35 0.33 -22.53
C PRO A 346 14.10 -0.94 -22.07
N ASN A 347 15.17 -1.30 -22.77
CA ASN A 347 15.92 -2.53 -22.59
C ASN A 347 17.16 -2.39 -21.70
N ASP A 348 17.63 -1.17 -21.41
CA ASP A 348 18.88 -0.93 -20.68
C ASP A 348 18.61 -0.37 -19.28
N THR A 349 18.00 -1.19 -18.42
CA THR A 349 17.66 -0.78 -17.05
C THR A 349 18.61 -1.42 -16.04
N THR A 350 18.87 -0.73 -14.94
CA THR A 350 19.60 -1.23 -13.76
C THR A 350 19.04 -2.58 -13.28
N LEU A 351 17.72 -2.76 -13.34
CA LEU A 351 17.05 -4.03 -13.05
C LEU A 351 17.46 -5.17 -14.00
N ASN A 352 17.60 -4.91 -15.30
CA ASN A 352 18.01 -5.93 -16.28
C ASN A 352 19.46 -6.37 -16.06
N ALA A 353 20.36 -5.45 -15.72
CA ALA A 353 21.74 -5.76 -15.37
C ALA A 353 21.82 -6.60 -14.08
N LEU A 354 21.07 -6.23 -13.04
CA LEU A 354 20.96 -7.02 -11.81
C LEU A 354 20.43 -8.42 -12.08
N CYS A 355 19.32 -8.55 -12.83
CA CYS A 355 18.78 -9.86 -13.22
C CYS A 355 19.77 -10.68 -14.05
N SER A 356 20.56 -10.05 -14.92
CA SER A 356 21.60 -10.72 -15.71
C SER A 356 22.72 -11.29 -14.82
N SER A 357 23.09 -10.58 -13.75
CA SER A 357 24.10 -11.04 -12.79
C SER A 357 23.68 -12.34 -12.09
N PHE A 358 22.37 -12.59 -11.94
CA PHE A 358 21.85 -13.80 -11.30
C PHE A 358 22.12 -15.08 -12.08
N THR A 359 22.45 -14.98 -13.37
CA THR A 359 22.79 -16.14 -14.20
C THR A 359 23.99 -16.93 -13.66
N ALA A 360 24.90 -16.25 -12.94
CA ALA A 360 26.01 -16.88 -12.24
C ALA A 360 25.59 -17.85 -11.12
N PHE A 361 24.34 -17.77 -10.65
CA PHE A 361 23.83 -18.50 -9.49
C PHE A 361 22.73 -19.52 -9.80
N VAL A 362 22.36 -19.74 -11.07
CA VAL A 362 21.25 -20.64 -11.47
C VAL A 362 21.38 -22.04 -10.86
N GLN A 363 22.61 -22.58 -10.85
CA GLN A 363 22.91 -23.92 -10.32
C GLN A 363 23.14 -23.96 -8.79
N GLN A 364 22.97 -22.83 -8.09
CA GLN A 364 23.14 -22.73 -6.64
C GLN A 364 21.76 -22.72 -5.94
N PRO A 365 21.66 -23.20 -4.68
CA PRO A 365 20.41 -23.20 -3.92
C PRO A 365 20.08 -21.82 -3.34
N ILE A 366 20.14 -20.79 -4.17
CA ILE A 366 19.76 -19.40 -3.85
C ILE A 366 18.55 -19.00 -4.69
N PHE A 367 17.68 -18.15 -4.15
CA PHE A 367 16.55 -17.58 -4.87
C PHE A 367 16.40 -16.09 -4.59
N PHE A 368 16.06 -15.30 -5.61
CA PHE A 368 15.89 -13.86 -5.53
C PHE A 368 14.41 -13.47 -5.63
N ILE A 369 13.94 -12.54 -4.81
CA ILE A 369 12.56 -12.06 -4.82
C ILE A 369 12.54 -10.55 -5.04
N PHE A 370 11.78 -10.08 -6.01
CA PHE A 370 11.49 -8.65 -6.16
C PHE A 370 10.08 -8.33 -5.67
N ILE A 371 9.94 -7.38 -4.75
CA ILE A 371 8.64 -6.93 -4.26
C ILE A 371 8.38 -5.53 -4.82
N SER A 372 7.22 -5.34 -5.46
CA SER A 372 6.86 -4.05 -6.06
C SER A 372 5.35 -3.80 -6.04
N SER A 373 4.96 -2.53 -5.94
CA SER A 373 3.62 -2.03 -6.25
C SER A 373 3.47 -1.56 -7.71
N ARG A 374 4.56 -1.45 -8.46
CA ARG A 374 4.57 -1.10 -9.90
C ARG A 374 4.75 -2.35 -10.76
N PRO A 375 3.68 -2.81 -11.44
CA PRO A 375 3.77 -3.90 -12.39
C PRO A 375 4.72 -3.67 -13.57
N SER A 376 4.84 -2.43 -14.04
CA SER A 376 5.64 -2.02 -15.21
C SER A 376 7.09 -2.50 -15.14
N LEU A 377 7.68 -2.59 -13.95
CA LEU A 377 9.02 -3.14 -13.74
C LEU A 377 9.26 -4.48 -14.42
N PHE A 378 8.23 -5.34 -14.45
CA PHE A 378 8.35 -6.69 -14.96
C PHE A 378 7.76 -6.82 -16.37
N ARG A 379 7.11 -5.77 -16.88
CA ARG A 379 6.80 -5.63 -18.31
C ARG A 379 8.02 -5.17 -19.11
N SER A 380 8.90 -4.37 -18.48
CA SER A 380 10.16 -3.89 -19.07
C SER A 380 11.30 -4.92 -19.07
N THR A 381 11.12 -6.09 -18.44
CA THR A 381 12.04 -7.22 -18.67
C THR A 381 11.69 -7.81 -20.03
N PRO A 382 12.61 -7.83 -21.01
CA PRO A 382 12.27 -8.09 -22.40
C PRO A 382 11.58 -9.45 -22.57
N SER A 383 10.29 -9.41 -22.91
CA SER A 383 9.59 -10.54 -23.51
C SER A 383 9.96 -10.56 -24.99
N SER A 384 10.79 -11.53 -25.37
CA SER A 384 11.01 -11.99 -26.75
C SER A 384 10.98 -10.88 -27.83
N GLY A 385 11.97 -9.98 -27.82
CA GLY A 385 12.29 -9.10 -28.94
C GLY A 385 13.60 -9.53 -29.59
N PRO A 386 13.75 -9.47 -30.93
CA PRO A 386 14.97 -9.88 -31.63
C PRO A 386 16.04 -8.79 -31.52
N MET A 387 16.46 -8.41 -30.31
CA MET A 387 17.59 -7.53 -30.09
C MET A 387 18.14 -7.75 -28.68
N VAL A 388 19.48 -7.79 -28.60
CA VAL A 388 20.35 -8.05 -27.44
C VAL A 388 20.78 -9.51 -27.30
N HIS A 389 22.04 -9.77 -27.67
CA HIS A 389 22.80 -11.02 -27.48
C HIS A 389 23.07 -11.39 -26.00
N SER A 390 22.25 -10.93 -25.04
CA SER A 390 22.44 -11.20 -23.62
C SER A 390 21.94 -12.61 -23.25
N ALA A 391 22.47 -13.15 -22.16
CA ALA A 391 22.00 -14.43 -21.61
C ALA A 391 20.49 -14.43 -21.30
N GLN A 392 19.87 -13.27 -21.08
CA GLN A 392 18.42 -13.13 -20.89
C GLN A 392 17.60 -13.44 -22.14
N ALA A 393 18.10 -13.15 -23.35
CA ALA A 393 17.41 -13.53 -24.59
C ALA A 393 17.27 -15.06 -24.74
N ARG A 394 18.15 -15.84 -24.07
CA ARG A 394 18.05 -17.31 -24.04
C ARG A 394 16.98 -17.84 -23.07
N TYR A 395 16.51 -17.02 -22.12
CA TYR A 395 15.55 -17.40 -21.08
C TYR A 395 14.26 -16.55 -21.11
N ALA A 396 14.08 -15.68 -22.11
CA ALA A 396 12.94 -14.77 -22.20
C ALA A 396 11.59 -15.51 -22.34
N GLU A 397 11.59 -16.72 -22.90
CA GLU A 397 10.41 -17.59 -23.00
C GLU A 397 10.11 -18.36 -21.70
N ASP A 398 11.03 -18.30 -20.72
CA ASP A 398 11.16 -19.22 -19.59
C ASP A 398 11.20 -18.48 -18.23
N LEU A 399 10.75 -17.21 -18.19
CA LEU A 399 10.72 -16.44 -16.95
C LEU A 399 9.65 -16.96 -15.98
N GLN A 400 9.93 -16.94 -14.68
CA GLN A 400 8.94 -17.28 -13.66
C GLN A 400 7.74 -16.32 -13.72
N THR A 401 6.53 -16.86 -13.59
CA THR A 401 5.30 -16.08 -13.52
C THR A 401 5.30 -15.23 -12.24
N PRO A 402 4.98 -13.92 -12.33
CA PRO A 402 4.85 -13.10 -11.13
C PRO A 402 3.79 -13.62 -10.16
N ILE A 403 4.12 -13.59 -8.87
CA ILE A 403 3.20 -13.93 -7.79
C ILE A 403 2.31 -12.71 -7.55
N SER A 404 1.00 -12.88 -7.78
CA SER A 404 -0.03 -11.88 -7.49
C SER A 404 -0.91 -12.26 -6.30
N GLU A 405 -0.97 -13.56 -5.98
CA GLU A 405 -1.65 -14.13 -4.83
C GLU A 405 -0.88 -13.79 -3.54
N THR A 406 -1.43 -12.85 -2.77
CA THR A 406 -0.86 -12.35 -1.52
C THR A 406 -1.96 -12.33 -0.45
N PRO A 407 -1.64 -12.14 0.85
CA PRO A 407 -2.63 -12.17 1.92
C PRO A 407 -3.83 -11.25 1.67
N PHE A 408 -5.03 -11.80 1.75
CA PHE A 408 -6.32 -11.12 1.64
C PHE A 408 -7.31 -11.79 2.60
N ASP A 409 -8.20 -11.03 3.23
CA ASP A 409 -9.15 -11.53 4.24
C ASP A 409 -8.45 -12.36 5.35
N CYS A 410 -7.34 -11.84 5.86
CA CYS A 410 -6.52 -12.52 6.87
C CYS A 410 -6.83 -12.06 8.30
N SER A 411 -8.01 -11.49 8.54
CA SER A 411 -8.41 -11.10 9.88
C SER A 411 -8.50 -12.31 10.82
N PRO A 412 -8.07 -12.17 12.09
CA PRO A 412 -8.30 -13.20 13.11
C PRO A 412 -9.78 -13.40 13.44
N LEU A 413 -10.67 -12.51 12.99
CA LEU A 413 -12.12 -12.65 13.14
C LEU A 413 -12.68 -13.77 12.25
N PHE A 414 -11.98 -14.17 11.19
CA PHE A 414 -12.51 -15.16 10.25
C PHE A 414 -12.38 -16.61 10.76
N PRO A 415 -13.39 -17.47 10.49
CA PRO A 415 -14.65 -17.18 9.78
C PRO A 415 -15.68 -16.45 10.67
N VAL A 416 -16.47 -15.56 10.06
CA VAL A 416 -17.51 -14.79 10.79
C VAL A 416 -18.81 -15.59 10.92
N THR A 417 -19.42 -15.54 12.10
CA THR A 417 -20.75 -16.11 12.39
C THR A 417 -21.87 -15.12 12.06
N LEU A 418 -22.49 -15.27 10.88
CA LEU A 418 -23.46 -14.31 10.34
C LEU A 418 -24.67 -14.04 11.25
N TRP A 419 -25.15 -15.03 11.99
CA TRP A 419 -26.34 -14.91 12.85
C TRP A 419 -26.08 -14.17 14.17
N GLU A 420 -24.82 -13.84 14.48
CA GLU A 420 -24.43 -13.09 15.69
C GLU A 420 -24.18 -11.61 15.40
N LEU A 421 -24.26 -11.20 14.12
CA LEU A 421 -23.96 -9.84 13.70
C LEU A 421 -25.23 -8.98 13.59
N SER A 422 -25.15 -7.79 14.17
CA SER A 422 -26.17 -6.75 13.96
C SER A 422 -25.79 -5.85 12.78
N LEU A 423 -26.78 -5.19 12.17
CA LEU A 423 -26.52 -4.17 11.15
C LEU A 423 -25.60 -3.04 11.66
N GLN A 424 -25.76 -2.68 12.93
CA GLN A 424 -24.92 -1.66 13.57
C GLN A 424 -23.46 -2.13 13.69
N THR A 425 -23.24 -3.42 13.97
CA THR A 425 -21.89 -4.01 14.06
C THR A 425 -21.21 -4.04 12.71
N VAL A 426 -21.92 -4.43 11.65
CA VAL A 426 -21.31 -4.54 10.32
C VAL A 426 -21.03 -3.18 9.69
N SER A 427 -21.71 -2.12 10.12
CA SER A 427 -21.47 -0.75 9.66
C SER A 427 -20.30 -0.05 10.36
N THR A 428 -19.65 -0.67 11.36
CA THR A 428 -18.52 -0.01 12.02
C THR A 428 -17.23 -0.15 11.21
N VAL A 429 -16.37 0.86 11.30
CA VAL A 429 -15.05 0.84 10.61
C VAL A 429 -14.20 -0.33 11.08
N GLU A 430 -14.30 -0.69 12.35
CA GLU A 430 -13.56 -1.81 12.95
C GLU A 430 -13.94 -3.15 12.31
N PHE A 431 -15.21 -3.31 11.94
CA PHE A 431 -15.69 -4.48 11.23
C PHE A 431 -15.29 -4.43 9.76
N MET A 432 -15.51 -3.29 9.09
CA MET A 432 -15.15 -3.11 7.67
C MET A 432 -13.65 -3.31 7.41
N ALA A 433 -12.79 -2.85 8.31
CA ALA A 433 -11.33 -2.98 8.22
C ALA A 433 -10.83 -4.44 8.27
N GLN A 434 -11.67 -5.39 8.70
CA GLN A 434 -11.32 -6.82 8.74
C GLN A 434 -11.28 -7.46 7.34
N PHE A 435 -12.01 -6.86 6.39
CA PHE A 435 -12.17 -7.40 5.04
C PHE A 435 -11.17 -6.76 4.08
N GLY A 436 -10.68 -7.58 3.17
CA GLY A 436 -9.73 -7.21 2.14
C GLY A 436 -8.28 -7.19 2.62
N ARG A 437 -7.62 -6.05 2.42
CA ARG A 437 -6.19 -5.91 2.72
C ARG A 437 -5.90 -5.95 4.22
N PRO A 438 -4.91 -6.74 4.66
CA PRO A 438 -4.52 -6.81 6.07
C PRO A 438 -4.06 -5.48 6.68
N MET A 439 -3.58 -4.53 5.88
CA MET A 439 -3.08 -3.24 6.37
C MET A 439 -4.10 -2.47 7.20
N PHE A 440 -5.37 -2.41 6.79
CA PHE A 440 -6.37 -1.61 7.50
C PHE A 440 -6.60 -2.14 8.91
N TRP A 441 -6.86 -3.44 9.04
CA TRP A 441 -6.98 -4.07 10.35
C TRP A 441 -5.69 -3.99 11.18
N ALA A 442 -4.52 -4.23 10.57
CA ALA A 442 -3.26 -4.23 11.30
C ALA A 442 -2.91 -2.83 11.85
N MET A 443 -3.16 -1.77 11.06
CA MET A 443 -3.00 -0.38 11.50
C MET A 443 -3.97 -0.05 12.62
N LEU A 444 -5.24 -0.42 12.46
CA LEU A 444 -6.27 -0.24 13.49
C LEU A 444 -5.90 -0.94 14.81
N SER A 445 -5.33 -2.14 14.73
CA SER A 445 -4.87 -2.92 15.88
C SER A 445 -3.64 -2.34 16.58
N GLY A 446 -2.82 -1.54 15.87
CA GLY A 446 -1.72 -0.76 16.44
C GLY A 446 -2.19 0.48 17.24
N LEU A 447 -3.48 0.82 17.09
CA LEU A 447 -4.36 1.75 17.80
C LEU A 447 -4.34 1.66 19.33
N GLU A 448 -3.94 2.68 20.10
CA GLU A 448 -4.07 2.66 21.58
C GLU A 448 -5.51 2.98 22.08
N SER A 449 -6.31 3.84 21.41
CA SER A 449 -7.58 4.36 21.97
C SER A 449 -8.80 4.27 21.03
N ILE A 450 -9.92 3.61 21.44
CA ILE A 450 -11.31 3.53 20.87
C ILE A 450 -11.70 4.42 19.68
N GLU A 451 -12.06 5.64 20.03
CA GLU A 451 -13.06 6.44 19.31
C GLU A 451 -12.42 7.44 18.34
N ILE A 452 -11.13 7.72 18.51
CA ILE A 452 -10.32 8.53 17.57
C ILE A 452 -9.97 7.72 16.31
N ARG A 453 -10.11 6.38 16.36
CA ARG A 453 -9.54 5.40 15.39
C ARG A 453 -10.21 5.32 14.03
N SER A 454 -11.52 5.47 13.98
CA SER A 454 -12.30 5.10 12.80
C SER A 454 -12.10 6.14 11.68
N LEU A 455 -12.05 7.41 12.05
CA LEU A 455 -11.79 8.53 11.14
C LEU A 455 -10.37 8.50 10.58
N ASP A 456 -9.38 8.11 11.39
CA ASP A 456 -7.98 8.03 10.96
C ASP A 456 -7.76 6.94 9.91
N ILE A 457 -8.41 5.77 10.05
CA ILE A 457 -8.32 4.70 9.06
C ILE A 457 -9.09 5.06 7.78
N ILE A 458 -10.24 5.73 7.87
CA ILE A 458 -10.94 6.25 6.69
C ILE A 458 -10.08 7.30 5.98
N SER A 459 -9.44 8.21 6.73
CA SER A 459 -8.52 9.20 6.17
C SER A 459 -7.34 8.55 5.46
N LEU A 460 -6.77 7.49 6.05
CA LEU A 460 -5.74 6.67 5.43
C LEU A 460 -6.24 5.99 4.15
N ALA A 461 -7.44 5.41 4.16
CA ALA A 461 -8.06 4.78 3.00
C ALA A 461 -8.26 5.78 1.86
N ARG A 462 -8.84 6.95 2.15
CA ARG A 462 -8.99 8.07 1.21
C ARG A 462 -7.66 8.52 0.66
N SER A 463 -6.65 8.65 1.52
CA SER A 463 -5.32 9.09 1.10
C SER A 463 -4.65 8.09 0.16
N LYS A 464 -4.73 6.79 0.48
CA LYS A 464 -4.19 5.71 -0.35
C LYS A 464 -4.95 5.55 -1.67
N LEU A 465 -6.26 5.74 -1.68
CA LEU A 465 -7.07 5.64 -2.91
C LEU A 465 -6.84 6.84 -3.84
N THR A 466 -6.72 8.04 -3.29
CA THR A 466 -6.58 9.27 -4.09
C THR A 466 -5.13 9.69 -4.35
N HIS A 467 -4.17 9.02 -3.71
CA HIS A 467 -2.75 9.36 -3.73
C HIS A 467 -2.48 10.81 -3.26
N ARG A 468 -3.23 11.28 -2.27
CA ARG A 468 -3.10 12.63 -1.68
C ARG A 468 -3.35 12.61 -0.18
N GLU A 469 -2.70 13.48 0.56
CA GLU A 469 -3.02 13.68 1.98
C GLU A 469 -4.34 14.47 2.08
N ALA A 470 -5.31 13.94 2.83
CA ALA A 470 -6.58 14.59 3.18
C ALA A 470 -7.33 15.27 2.00
N PRO A 471 -7.84 14.51 1.01
CA PRO A 471 -8.57 15.10 -0.11
C PRO A 471 -9.85 15.80 0.34
N THR A 472 -9.97 17.10 0.05
CA THR A 472 -11.06 17.97 0.50
C THR A 472 -12.29 17.96 -0.42
N SER A 473 -12.14 17.68 -1.72
CA SER A 473 -13.25 17.58 -2.68
C SER A 473 -12.90 16.71 -3.90
N PHE A 474 -13.89 16.01 -4.46
CA PHE A 474 -13.76 15.17 -5.65
C PHE A 474 -13.33 15.96 -6.89
N ASP A 475 -13.84 17.17 -7.09
CA ASP A 475 -13.55 18.00 -8.26
C ASP A 475 -12.10 18.51 -8.30
N LEU A 476 -11.42 18.51 -7.15
CA LEU A 476 -10.02 18.91 -7.02
C LEU A 476 -9.03 17.74 -7.21
N LEU A 477 -9.55 16.52 -7.37
CA LEU A 477 -8.74 15.33 -7.60
C LEU A 477 -8.19 15.29 -9.03
N GLN A 478 -7.04 14.66 -9.20
CA GLN A 478 -6.53 14.37 -10.54
C GLN A 478 -7.46 13.39 -11.26
N PRO A 479 -7.55 13.43 -12.60
CA PRO A 479 -8.45 12.56 -13.37
C PRO A 479 -8.31 11.07 -13.04
N LEU A 480 -7.08 10.58 -12.80
CA LEU A 480 -6.85 9.19 -12.41
C LEU A 480 -7.36 8.85 -11.01
N ALA A 481 -7.28 9.79 -10.07
CA ALA A 481 -7.85 9.62 -8.73
C ALA A 481 -9.39 9.64 -8.76
N GLN A 482 -9.99 10.51 -9.59
CA GLN A 482 -11.44 10.51 -9.82
C GLN A 482 -11.89 9.18 -10.43
N LEU A 483 -11.16 8.70 -11.44
CA LEU A 483 -11.40 7.40 -12.05
C LEU A 483 -11.32 6.28 -11.03
N ALA A 484 -10.30 6.27 -10.17
CA ALA A 484 -10.15 5.27 -9.11
C ALA A 484 -11.34 5.23 -8.16
N VAL A 485 -11.81 6.40 -7.69
CA VAL A 485 -12.98 6.50 -6.81
C VAL A 485 -14.25 5.96 -7.48
N LEU A 486 -14.48 6.31 -8.75
CA LEU A 486 -15.62 5.78 -9.51
C LEU A 486 -15.51 4.26 -9.74
N ASP A 487 -14.32 3.79 -10.06
CA ASP A 487 -14.03 2.39 -10.38
C ASP A 487 -14.14 1.47 -9.16
N VAL A 488 -13.82 1.95 -7.94
CA VAL A 488 -14.12 1.22 -6.70
C VAL A 488 -15.63 0.93 -6.57
N ARG A 489 -16.48 1.90 -6.93
CA ARG A 489 -17.94 1.79 -6.79
C ARG A 489 -18.60 1.08 -7.98
N LEU A 490 -18.08 1.29 -9.19
CA LEU A 490 -18.68 0.82 -10.44
C LEU A 490 -17.99 -0.39 -11.07
N ALA A 491 -16.84 -0.80 -10.55
CA ALA A 491 -16.05 -1.96 -10.96
C ALA A 491 -15.79 -2.00 -12.49
N PHE A 492 -15.06 -1.01 -13.01
CA PHE A 492 -14.81 -0.92 -14.44
C PHE A 492 -13.91 -2.08 -14.94
N ALA A 493 -14.36 -2.69 -16.04
CA ALA A 493 -13.63 -3.71 -16.77
C ALA A 493 -12.82 -3.06 -17.90
N TYR A 494 -11.50 -3.09 -17.77
CA TYR A 494 -10.59 -2.59 -18.79
C TYR A 494 -10.20 -3.72 -19.75
N ASN A 495 -10.07 -3.39 -21.04
CA ASN A 495 -9.54 -4.34 -22.01
C ASN A 495 -8.00 -4.40 -21.87
N PRO A 496 -7.44 -5.53 -21.41
CA PRO A 496 -6.02 -5.65 -21.08
C PRO A 496 -5.09 -5.64 -22.30
N THR A 497 -5.63 -5.76 -23.53
CA THR A 497 -4.82 -5.79 -24.76
C THR A 497 -4.56 -4.40 -25.35
N ARG A 498 -5.18 -3.34 -24.81
CA ARG A 498 -4.96 -1.97 -25.27
C ARG A 498 -3.75 -1.36 -24.58
N THR A 499 -2.67 -1.15 -25.33
CA THR A 499 -1.42 -0.52 -24.85
C THR A 499 -1.65 0.81 -24.14
N ALA A 500 -2.53 1.66 -24.69
CA ALA A 500 -2.89 2.96 -24.09
C ALA A 500 -3.49 2.86 -22.67
N ILE A 501 -4.04 1.72 -22.29
CA ILE A 501 -4.65 1.50 -20.97
C ILE A 501 -3.64 0.90 -19.99
N LEU A 502 -2.55 0.30 -20.47
CA LEU A 502 -1.61 -0.41 -19.60
C LEU A 502 -0.94 0.53 -18.59
N ASP A 503 -0.55 1.74 -19.01
CA ASP A 503 0.07 2.73 -18.11
C ASP A 503 -0.94 3.31 -17.12
N THR A 504 -2.20 3.42 -17.54
CA THR A 504 -3.31 3.76 -16.64
C THR A 504 -3.49 2.68 -15.57
N ILE A 505 -3.55 1.39 -15.96
CA ILE A 505 -3.67 0.27 -15.02
C ILE A 505 -2.47 0.21 -14.07
N ASP A 506 -1.26 0.40 -14.59
CA ASP A 506 -0.03 0.42 -13.79
C ASP A 506 -0.11 1.49 -12.71
N THR A 507 -0.51 2.70 -13.08
CA THR A 507 -0.70 3.83 -12.15
C THR A 507 -1.81 3.54 -11.14
N LEU A 508 -2.93 2.96 -11.58
CA LEU A 508 -4.04 2.61 -10.69
C LEU A 508 -3.62 1.55 -9.65
N VAL A 509 -2.82 0.55 -10.04
CA VAL A 509 -2.30 -0.47 -9.12
C VAL A 509 -1.28 0.14 -8.16
N ALA A 510 -0.34 0.93 -8.68
CA ALA A 510 0.74 1.50 -7.89
C ALA A 510 0.25 2.53 -6.86
N ASN A 511 -0.62 3.44 -7.30
CA ASN A 511 -0.92 4.66 -6.57
C ASN A 511 -2.37 4.75 -6.07
N HIS A 512 -3.29 3.96 -6.62
CA HIS A 512 -4.73 4.08 -6.34
C HIS A 512 -5.37 2.79 -5.84
N MET A 513 -4.61 1.88 -5.23
CA MET A 513 -5.14 0.68 -4.60
C MET A 513 -5.86 -0.29 -5.56
N ARG A 514 -5.67 -0.23 -6.88
CA ARG A 514 -6.22 -1.29 -7.77
C ARG A 514 -5.48 -2.61 -7.53
N VAL A 515 -6.18 -3.74 -7.60
CA VAL A 515 -5.62 -5.07 -7.31
C VAL A 515 -5.22 -5.78 -8.59
N VAL A 516 -4.12 -6.52 -8.53
CA VAL A 516 -3.71 -7.48 -9.57
C VAL A 516 -4.29 -8.84 -9.21
N TYR A 517 -5.23 -9.33 -10.01
CA TYR A 517 -5.82 -10.66 -9.84
C TYR A 517 -4.96 -11.75 -10.44
N SER A 518 -4.33 -11.49 -11.58
CA SER A 518 -3.38 -12.41 -12.20
C SER A 518 -2.45 -11.69 -13.16
N ALA A 519 -1.23 -12.21 -13.26
CA ALA A 519 -0.25 -11.84 -14.27
C ALA A 519 0.20 -13.11 -14.99
N ARG A 520 0.30 -13.07 -16.33
CA ARG A 520 0.74 -14.23 -17.11
C ARG A 520 2.26 -14.28 -17.22
N THR A 521 2.79 -15.46 -17.56
CA THR A 521 4.22 -15.67 -17.83
C THR A 521 4.76 -14.77 -18.94
N THR A 522 3.94 -14.45 -19.95
CA THR A 522 4.32 -13.55 -21.05
C THR A 522 4.48 -12.09 -20.61
N ARG A 523 3.91 -11.70 -19.45
CA ARG A 523 3.96 -10.34 -18.86
C ARG A 523 3.41 -9.21 -19.76
N GLU A 524 2.77 -9.56 -20.88
CA GLU A 524 2.19 -8.61 -21.83
C GLU A 524 1.02 -7.82 -21.24
N TYR A 525 0.24 -8.46 -20.37
CA TYR A 525 -0.91 -7.85 -19.73
C TYR A 525 -1.24 -8.51 -18.38
N MET A 526 -2.08 -7.85 -17.60
CA MET A 526 -2.58 -8.34 -16.32
C MET A 526 -4.08 -8.17 -16.21
N HIS A 527 -4.70 -9.03 -15.42
CA HIS A 527 -6.07 -8.84 -14.99
C HIS A 527 -6.08 -8.11 -13.65
N THR A 528 -6.75 -6.97 -13.61
CA THR A 528 -6.78 -6.09 -12.44
C THR A 528 -8.21 -5.61 -12.16
N GLY A 529 -8.48 -5.21 -10.92
CA GLY A 529 -9.80 -4.74 -10.48
C GLY A 529 -9.79 -4.18 -9.07
N TYR A 530 -10.91 -3.60 -8.65
CA TYR A 530 -11.16 -3.33 -7.24
C TYR A 530 -12.04 -4.45 -6.68
N PRO A 531 -11.54 -5.24 -5.70
CA PRO A 531 -12.38 -6.19 -5.00
C PRO A 531 -13.32 -5.45 -4.04
N SER A 532 -14.31 -6.17 -3.52
CA SER A 532 -15.24 -5.64 -2.52
C SER A 532 -14.53 -5.45 -1.17
N GLU A 533 -13.80 -4.35 -1.01
CA GLU A 533 -13.23 -3.88 0.25
C GLU A 533 -14.17 -2.81 0.83
N PRO A 534 -14.99 -3.12 1.87
CA PRO A 534 -16.01 -2.19 2.37
C PRO A 534 -15.43 -0.83 2.76
N ILE A 535 -14.24 -0.83 3.35
CA ILE A 535 -13.56 0.39 3.80
C ILE A 535 -13.04 1.29 2.67
N LEU A 536 -12.84 0.75 1.46
CA LEU A 536 -12.51 1.55 0.28
C LEU A 536 -13.77 2.03 -0.43
N ALA A 537 -14.85 1.24 -0.34
CA ALA A 537 -16.12 1.61 -0.89
C ALA A 537 -16.66 2.82 -0.12
N GLU A 538 -16.91 2.69 1.18
CA GLU A 538 -17.38 3.76 2.07
C GLU A 538 -16.49 5.02 2.00
#